data_AF-A0A5B7C8J9-F1
#
_entry.id   AF-A0A5B7C8J9-F1
#
_cell.length_a   1.000
_cell.length_b   1.000
_cell.length_c   1.000
_cell.angle_alpha   90.00
_cell.angle_beta   90.00
_cell.angle_gamma   90.00
#
_symmetry.space_group_name_H-M   'P 1'
#
loop_
_entity.id
_entity.type
_entity.pdbx_description
1 polymer ?
#
loop_
_entity_poly.entity_id
_entity_poly.type
_entity_poly.pdbx_seq_one_letter_code
_entity_poly.pdbx_strand_id
1 'polypeptide(L)'
;KIGMLAPSEDEAYQLYNKYALSMGFSVRKGKKRYFEHTREVRQQTLLCSCEGFCDDDYFSYKERKIERLLTRTGCNARVIFNVENGVYKIVKFVEEHNHSLVKPEQRHLLRSGRKITDTSAGIISSMSKAGIRTNKAYLYLSKEAGGVENVGFTARDAYNFVQSQRLKSIEAGDG
;
A
#
# COMPACT_ATOMS: atom_id res chain seq x y z
N LYS A 1 -5.22 -20.59 6.03
CA LYS A 1 -6.12 -20.36 4.88
C LYS A 1 -7.50 -20.87 5.27
N ILE A 2 -8.50 -19.99 5.33
CA ILE A 2 -9.85 -20.17 5.93
C ILE A 2 -9.82 -20.49 7.44
N GLY A 3 -10.64 -19.77 8.23
CA GLY A 3 -10.72 -19.96 9.68
C GLY A 3 -9.63 -19.30 10.53
N MET A 4 -8.58 -18.74 9.92
CA MET A 4 -7.60 -17.92 10.66
C MET A 4 -8.27 -16.67 11.23
N LEU A 5 -7.88 -16.35 12.46
CA LEU A 5 -8.38 -15.21 13.22
C LEU A 5 -7.30 -14.13 13.28
N ALA A 6 -7.73 -12.88 13.19
CA ALA A 6 -6.93 -11.72 13.49
C ALA A 6 -7.69 -10.84 14.49
N PRO A 7 -7.08 -10.45 15.61
CA PRO A 7 -7.76 -9.73 16.69
C PRO A 7 -8.06 -8.26 16.35
N SER A 8 -7.51 -7.72 15.26
CA SER A 8 -7.73 -6.34 14.83
C SER A 8 -7.75 -6.19 13.30
N GLU A 9 -8.27 -5.05 12.82
CA GLU A 9 -8.23 -4.71 11.39
C GLU A 9 -6.79 -4.65 10.85
N ASP A 10 -5.88 -4.07 11.64
CA ASP A 10 -4.49 -3.90 11.24
C ASP A 10 -3.75 -5.24 11.17
N GLU A 11 -3.99 -6.14 12.12
CA GLU A 11 -3.44 -7.49 12.07
C GLU A 11 -4.03 -8.30 10.92
N ALA A 12 -5.33 -8.16 10.63
CA ALA A 12 -5.96 -8.82 9.48
C ALA A 12 -5.33 -8.34 8.16
N TYR A 13 -5.10 -7.03 8.05
CA TYR A 13 -4.41 -6.44 6.90
C TYR A 13 -2.97 -6.93 6.80
N GLN A 14 -2.20 -6.90 7.89
CA GLN A 14 -0.80 -7.35 7.91
C GLN A 14 -0.66 -8.83 7.55
N LEU A 15 -1.58 -9.68 8.05
CA LEU A 15 -1.62 -11.10 7.75
C LEU A 15 -1.76 -11.35 6.24
N TYR A 16 -2.73 -10.70 5.60
CA TYR A 16 -2.91 -10.84 4.15
C TYR A 16 -1.82 -10.14 3.36
N ASN A 17 -1.32 -8.99 3.82
CA ASN A 17 -0.25 -8.27 3.16
C ASN A 17 1.05 -9.07 3.16
N LYS A 18 1.39 -9.74 4.26
CA LYS A 18 2.57 -10.63 4.32
C LYS A 18 2.47 -11.77 3.31
N TYR A 19 1.29 -12.39 3.20
CA TYR A 19 1.00 -13.37 2.17
C TYR A 19 1.18 -12.77 0.76
N ALA A 20 0.55 -11.63 0.49
CA ALA A 20 0.60 -10.99 -0.82
C ALA A 20 2.02 -10.61 -1.24
N LEU A 21 2.82 -10.07 -0.33
CA LEU A 21 4.23 -9.74 -0.58
C LEU A 21 5.06 -10.99 -0.86
N SER A 22 4.83 -12.08 -0.12
CA SER A 22 5.50 -13.36 -0.38
C SER A 22 5.11 -13.99 -1.72
N MET A 23 3.88 -13.75 -2.18
CA MET A 23 3.41 -14.22 -3.49
C MET A 23 3.85 -13.29 -4.63
N GLY A 24 4.02 -12.00 -4.39
CA GLY A 24 4.47 -11.03 -5.39
C GLY A 24 3.37 -10.09 -5.92
N PHE A 25 2.37 -9.74 -5.12
CA PHE A 25 1.36 -8.75 -5.50
C PHE A 25 1.09 -7.73 -4.39
N SER A 26 0.51 -6.59 -4.76
CA SER A 26 0.13 -5.55 -3.79
C SER A 26 -1.32 -5.70 -3.35
N VAL A 27 -1.60 -5.38 -2.09
CA VAL A 27 -2.95 -5.40 -1.50
C VAL A 27 -3.60 -4.03 -1.55
N ARG A 28 -4.92 -4.01 -1.73
CA ARG A 28 -5.78 -2.84 -1.55
C ARG A 28 -6.92 -3.15 -0.57
N LYS A 29 -7.25 -2.21 0.31
CA LYS A 29 -8.46 -2.29 1.14
C LYS A 29 -9.70 -2.13 0.23
N GLY A 30 -10.55 -3.15 0.22
CA GLY A 30 -11.83 -3.16 -0.49
C GLY A 30 -12.96 -2.60 0.37
N LYS A 31 -14.20 -2.86 -0.07
CA LYS A 31 -15.42 -2.40 0.62
C LYS A 31 -15.52 -3.01 2.03
N LYS A 32 -15.93 -2.17 2.99
CA LYS A 32 -16.42 -2.56 4.31
C LYS A 32 -17.94 -2.74 4.22
N ARG A 33 -18.47 -3.81 4.80
CA ARG A 33 -19.90 -3.94 5.09
C ARG A 33 -20.11 -3.82 6.58
N TYR A 34 -21.18 -3.15 6.97
CA TYR A 34 -21.54 -2.89 8.36
C TYR A 34 -22.81 -3.66 8.71
N PHE A 35 -23.07 -3.87 9.99
CA PHE A 35 -24.37 -4.35 10.43
C PHE A 35 -25.44 -3.28 10.21
N GLU A 36 -26.67 -3.71 9.94
CA GLU A 36 -27.78 -2.79 9.76
C GLU A 36 -28.04 -2.08 11.08
N HIS A 37 -28.06 -0.74 11.07
CA HIS A 37 -28.26 0.14 12.23
C HIS A 37 -27.11 0.24 13.27
N THR A 38 -25.95 -0.41 13.05
CA THR A 38 -24.76 -0.14 13.86
C THR A 38 -23.58 0.32 13.00
N ARG A 39 -22.63 1.05 13.59
CA ARG A 39 -21.37 1.44 12.91
C ARG A 39 -20.31 0.33 12.97
N GLU A 40 -20.71 -0.88 13.35
CA GLU A 40 -19.81 -2.01 13.51
C GLU A 40 -19.55 -2.67 12.16
N VAL A 41 -18.27 -2.91 11.87
CA VAL A 41 -17.86 -3.62 10.66
C VAL A 41 -18.34 -5.06 10.81
N ARG A 42 -19.10 -5.54 9.83
CA ARG A 42 -19.50 -6.94 9.69
C ARG A 42 -18.55 -7.71 8.79
N GLN A 43 -18.09 -7.09 7.71
CA GLN A 43 -17.26 -7.75 6.71
C GLN A 43 -16.23 -6.80 6.12
N GLN A 44 -14.99 -7.25 6.04
CA GLN A 44 -13.90 -6.53 5.36
C GLN A 44 -13.39 -7.38 4.19
N THR A 45 -13.32 -6.78 3.00
CA THR A 45 -12.67 -7.41 1.84
C THR A 45 -11.31 -6.77 1.59
N LEU A 46 -10.26 -7.58 1.37
CA LEU A 46 -8.98 -7.11 0.84
C LEU A 46 -8.77 -7.70 -0.55
N LEU A 47 -8.29 -6.88 -1.47
CA LEU A 47 -8.25 -7.14 -2.91
C LEU A 47 -6.82 -7.10 -3.42
N CYS A 48 -6.54 -7.76 -4.54
CA CYS A 48 -5.37 -7.46 -5.35
C CYS A 48 -5.40 -6.00 -5.83
N SER A 49 -4.22 -5.39 -5.98
CA SER A 49 -4.08 -4.07 -6.62
C SER A 49 -4.60 -4.03 -8.04
N CYS A 50 -4.66 -5.20 -8.71
CA CYS A 50 -5.14 -5.37 -10.06
C CYS A 50 -6.63 -5.69 -10.20
N GLU A 51 -7.39 -5.63 -9.10
CA GLU A 51 -8.84 -5.81 -9.13
C GLU A 51 -9.57 -4.66 -9.83
N GLY A 52 -10.66 -5.02 -10.50
CA GLY A 52 -11.51 -4.13 -11.28
C GLY A 52 -10.93 -3.81 -12.66
N PHE A 53 -11.67 -3.05 -13.44
CA PHE A 53 -11.21 -2.53 -14.72
C PHE A 53 -10.97 -1.02 -14.60
N CYS A 54 -10.18 -0.46 -15.52
CA CYS A 54 -10.09 0.98 -15.68
C CYS A 54 -11.18 1.41 -16.66
N ASP A 55 -11.95 2.45 -16.35
CA ASP A 55 -13.02 2.92 -17.24
C ASP A 55 -12.42 3.45 -18.56
N ASP A 56 -13.03 3.08 -19.69
CA ASP A 56 -12.54 3.36 -21.05
C ASP A 56 -12.45 4.88 -21.36
N ASP A 57 -13.32 5.71 -20.77
CA ASP A 57 -13.27 7.18 -20.95
C ASP A 57 -11.98 7.83 -20.40
N TYR A 58 -11.25 7.11 -19.55
CA TYR A 58 -9.94 7.54 -19.05
C TYR A 58 -8.79 7.27 -20.02
N PHE A 59 -9.02 6.48 -21.09
CA PHE A 59 -8.03 6.24 -22.14
C PHE A 59 -7.88 7.44 -23.08
N SER A 60 -8.98 8.09 -23.50
CA SER A 60 -8.92 9.20 -24.48
C SER A 60 -8.19 10.44 -23.95
N TYR A 61 -8.25 10.70 -22.63
CA TYR A 61 -7.57 11.84 -22.01
C TYR A 61 -6.07 11.60 -21.76
N LYS A 62 -5.62 10.34 -21.72
CA LYS A 62 -4.35 9.98 -21.07
C LYS A 62 -3.27 9.38 -21.98
N GLU A 63 -3.55 9.17 -23.26
CA GLU A 63 -2.50 8.97 -24.27
C GLU A 63 -1.43 10.07 -24.20
N ARG A 64 -1.75 11.25 -23.65
CA ARG A 64 -0.87 12.43 -23.65
C ARG A 64 -0.08 12.69 -22.38
N LYS A 65 -0.16 11.92 -21.27
CA LYS A 65 0.57 12.35 -20.05
C LYS A 65 1.19 11.32 -19.12
N ILE A 66 0.74 10.07 -19.00
CA ILE A 66 1.41 9.11 -18.12
C ILE A 66 1.12 7.69 -18.62
N GLU A 67 2.17 6.96 -19.04
CA GLU A 67 2.24 5.50 -19.06
C GLU A 67 2.04 4.94 -17.64
N ARG A 68 0.90 5.21 -17.03
CA ARG A 68 0.50 4.58 -15.78
C ARG A 68 0.09 3.19 -16.24
N LEU A 69 1.04 2.25 -16.22
CA LEU A 69 0.81 0.82 -16.44
C LEU A 69 -0.60 0.50 -15.95
N LEU A 70 -1.46 0.01 -16.84
CA LEU A 70 -2.85 -0.32 -16.53
C LEU A 70 -2.84 -1.28 -15.34
N THR A 71 -3.00 -0.72 -14.13
CA THR A 71 -2.74 -1.51 -12.93
C THR A 71 -3.89 -2.45 -12.65
N ARG A 72 -5.07 -2.25 -13.27
CA ARG A 72 -6.33 -2.97 -13.01
C ARG A 72 -6.72 -3.79 -14.23
N THR A 73 -6.64 -5.11 -14.09
CA THR A 73 -6.82 -6.11 -15.17
C THR A 73 -8.08 -6.95 -14.98
N GLY A 74 -8.93 -6.62 -14.00
CA GLY A 74 -10.06 -7.44 -13.60
C GLY A 74 -9.67 -8.60 -12.69
N CYS A 75 -8.55 -8.50 -11.96
CA CYS A 75 -8.08 -9.58 -11.09
C CYS A 75 -9.08 -9.88 -9.97
N ASN A 76 -9.47 -11.16 -9.81
CA ASN A 76 -10.45 -11.59 -8.82
C ASN A 76 -9.83 -12.06 -7.49
N ALA A 77 -8.49 -12.05 -7.37
CA ALA A 77 -7.80 -12.44 -6.15
C ALA A 77 -8.19 -11.54 -4.97
N ARG A 78 -8.70 -12.16 -3.91
CA ARG A 78 -9.23 -11.46 -2.73
C ARG A 78 -9.31 -12.36 -1.50
N VAL A 79 -9.31 -11.73 -0.34
CA VAL A 79 -9.69 -12.35 0.94
C VAL A 79 -10.87 -11.59 1.54
N ILE A 80 -11.79 -12.32 2.14
CA ILE A 80 -12.95 -11.77 2.85
C ILE A 80 -12.87 -12.22 4.30
N PHE A 81 -12.94 -11.23 5.20
CA PHE A 81 -13.03 -11.43 6.63
C PHE A 81 -14.44 -11.15 7.11
N ASN A 82 -15.00 -12.05 7.90
CA ASN A 82 -16.16 -11.76 8.76
C ASN A 82 -15.65 -11.19 10.09
N VAL A 83 -16.33 -10.22 10.65
CA VAL A 83 -15.94 -9.55 11.88
C VAL A 83 -16.98 -9.86 12.95
N GLU A 84 -16.54 -10.48 14.03
CA GLU A 84 -17.35 -10.87 15.18
C GLU A 84 -16.66 -10.38 16.44
N ASN A 85 -17.32 -9.50 17.21
CA ASN A 85 -16.75 -8.88 18.42
C ASN A 85 -15.36 -8.24 18.20
N GLY A 86 -15.16 -7.62 17.03
CA GLY A 86 -13.87 -7.01 16.64
C GLY A 86 -12.82 -7.99 16.10
N VAL A 87 -13.07 -9.29 16.16
CA VAL A 87 -12.15 -10.33 15.64
C VAL A 87 -12.48 -10.64 14.18
N TYR A 88 -11.47 -10.58 13.33
CA TYR A 88 -11.54 -10.79 11.89
C TYR A 88 -11.24 -12.25 11.55
N LYS A 89 -12.23 -12.98 11.04
CA LYS A 89 -12.11 -14.39 10.62
C LYS A 89 -12.16 -14.52 9.10
N ILE A 90 -11.19 -15.22 8.51
CA ILE A 90 -11.20 -15.48 7.06
C ILE A 90 -12.33 -16.43 6.70
N VAL A 91 -13.29 -15.95 5.90
CA VAL A 91 -14.43 -16.74 5.39
C VAL A 91 -14.30 -17.11 3.92
N LYS A 92 -13.58 -16.31 3.13
CA LYS A 92 -13.32 -16.61 1.72
C LYS A 92 -11.92 -16.19 1.34
N PHE A 93 -11.27 -17.04 0.56
CA PHE A 93 -9.92 -16.82 0.05
C PHE A 93 -9.88 -17.25 -1.41
N VAL A 94 -9.54 -16.31 -2.31
CA VAL A 94 -9.43 -16.55 -3.75
C VAL A 94 -7.99 -16.24 -4.16
N GLU A 95 -7.27 -17.26 -4.59
CA GLU A 95 -5.83 -17.18 -4.91
C GLU A 95 -5.55 -16.91 -6.38
N GLU A 96 -6.52 -17.13 -7.26
CA GLU A 96 -6.31 -17.05 -8.71
C GLU A 96 -6.08 -15.61 -9.17
N HIS A 97 -4.96 -15.42 -9.88
CA HIS A 97 -4.59 -14.17 -10.52
C HIS A 97 -4.68 -14.29 -12.03
N ASN A 98 -5.10 -13.21 -12.70
CA ASN A 98 -5.14 -13.12 -14.16
C ASN A 98 -3.97 -12.31 -14.73
N HIS A 99 -2.94 -12.06 -13.91
CA HIS A 99 -1.75 -11.31 -14.26
C HIS A 99 -0.52 -11.99 -13.63
N SER A 100 0.64 -11.74 -14.21
CA SER A 100 1.90 -12.24 -13.65
C SER A 100 2.17 -11.60 -12.29
N LEU A 101 2.68 -12.41 -11.37
CA LEU A 101 3.17 -11.95 -10.07
C LEU A 101 4.60 -11.41 -10.20
N VAL A 102 4.96 -10.48 -9.33
CA VAL A 102 6.28 -9.84 -9.31
C VAL A 102 7.33 -10.83 -8.81
N LYS A 103 8.49 -10.84 -9.46
CA LYS A 103 9.61 -11.70 -9.09
C LYS A 103 10.17 -11.33 -7.70
N PRO A 104 10.80 -12.28 -6.97
CA PRO A 104 11.33 -12.04 -5.62
C PRO A 104 12.21 -10.79 -5.51
N GLU A 105 13.07 -10.55 -6.50
CA GLU A 105 14.04 -9.44 -6.51
C GLU A 105 13.35 -8.07 -6.57
N GLN A 106 12.13 -8.04 -7.09
CA GLN A 106 11.35 -6.82 -7.31
C GLN A 106 10.24 -6.62 -6.26
N ARG A 107 10.11 -7.52 -5.28
CA ARG A 107 9.05 -7.43 -4.25
C ARG A 107 9.13 -6.16 -3.40
N HIS A 108 10.33 -5.61 -3.21
CA HIS A 108 10.54 -4.34 -2.50
C HIS A 108 9.85 -3.13 -3.20
N LEU A 109 9.49 -3.27 -4.48
CA LEU A 109 8.76 -2.26 -5.25
C LEU A 109 7.24 -2.33 -5.05
N LEU A 110 6.72 -3.43 -4.48
CA LEU A 110 5.29 -3.62 -4.26
C LEU A 110 4.75 -2.54 -3.32
N ARG A 111 3.75 -1.80 -3.78
CA ARG A 111 3.22 -0.62 -3.09
C ARG A 111 2.74 -0.92 -1.67
N SER A 112 2.10 -2.06 -1.43
CA SER A 112 1.58 -2.39 -0.10
C SER A 112 2.68 -2.84 0.87
N GLY A 113 3.89 -3.12 0.38
CA GLY A 113 5.08 -3.42 1.20
C GLY A 113 5.96 -2.21 1.46
N ARG A 114 5.77 -1.10 0.74
CA ARG A 114 6.57 0.11 0.90
C ARG A 114 6.08 0.92 2.09
N LYS A 115 6.93 1.10 3.10
CA LYS A 115 6.65 1.90 4.30
C LYS A 115 7.89 2.69 4.70
N ILE A 116 7.74 4.00 4.83
CA ILE A 116 8.76 4.83 5.49
C ILE A 116 8.57 4.63 6.99
N THR A 117 9.58 4.08 7.65
CA THR A 117 9.60 3.93 9.11
C THR A 117 9.72 5.29 9.78
N ASP A 118 9.30 5.40 11.04
CA ASP A 118 9.41 6.66 11.79
C ASP A 118 10.87 7.13 11.90
N THR A 119 11.81 6.18 12.01
CA THR A 119 13.25 6.45 11.98
C THR A 119 13.70 7.08 10.66
N SER A 120 13.32 6.47 9.53
CA SER A 120 13.63 6.97 8.19
C SER A 120 12.97 8.32 7.93
N ALA A 121 11.72 8.48 8.38
CA ALA A 121 10.96 9.73 8.29
C ALA A 121 11.67 10.87 9.06
N GLY A 122 12.16 10.59 10.26
CA GLY A 122 12.94 11.53 11.05
C GLY A 122 14.21 11.98 10.34
N ILE A 123 14.99 11.03 9.80
CA ILE A 123 16.22 11.32 9.06
C ILE A 123 15.93 12.17 7.81
N ILE A 124 14.93 11.78 7.01
CA ILE A 124 14.53 12.52 5.81
C ILE A 124 14.11 13.95 6.17
N SER A 125 13.35 14.11 7.25
CA SER A 125 12.89 15.42 7.73
C SER A 125 14.06 16.31 8.15
N SER A 126 14.99 15.78 8.95
CA SER A 126 16.18 16.51 9.41
C SER A 126 17.08 16.93 8.25
N MET A 127 17.35 16.01 7.31
CA MET A 127 18.15 16.32 6.12
C MET A 127 17.46 17.39 5.25
N SER A 128 16.14 17.29 5.06
CA SER A 128 15.40 18.30 4.31
C SER A 128 15.45 19.68 4.98
N LYS A 129 15.37 19.75 6.31
CA LYS A 129 15.49 21.02 7.07
C LYS A 129 16.89 21.62 6.95
N ALA A 130 17.92 20.79 6.83
CA ALA A 130 19.29 21.22 6.56
C ALA A 130 19.55 21.57 5.09
N GLY A 131 18.51 21.65 4.23
CA GLY A 131 18.65 21.98 2.81
C GLY A 131 19.17 20.83 1.93
N ILE A 132 19.34 19.64 2.48
CA ILE A 132 19.80 18.47 1.71
C ILE A 132 18.66 17.96 0.83
N ARG A 133 18.96 17.73 -0.45
CA ARG A 133 17.99 17.21 -1.43
C ARG A 133 17.49 15.82 -1.01
N THR A 134 16.19 15.58 -1.15
CA THR A 134 15.54 14.32 -0.77
C THR A 134 16.17 13.07 -1.41
N ASN A 135 16.64 13.17 -2.66
CA ASN A 135 17.34 12.06 -3.32
C ASN A 135 18.62 11.66 -2.56
N LYS A 136 19.38 12.62 -2.04
CA LYS A 136 20.59 12.35 -1.25
C LYS A 136 20.25 11.67 0.08
N ALA A 137 19.17 12.10 0.73
CA ALA A 137 18.66 11.44 1.94
C ALA A 137 18.24 9.98 1.68
N TYR A 138 17.55 9.73 0.56
CA TYR A 138 17.18 8.39 0.13
C TYR A 138 18.41 7.52 -0.17
N LEU A 139 19.40 8.04 -0.90
CA LEU A 139 20.64 7.31 -1.21
C LEU A 139 21.44 6.97 0.04
N TYR A 140 21.51 7.91 1.00
CA TYR A 140 22.11 7.67 2.30
C TYR A 140 21.43 6.50 3.02
N LEU A 141 20.10 6.55 3.17
CA LEU A 141 19.34 5.48 3.82
C LEU A 141 19.44 4.13 3.10
N SER A 142 19.47 4.15 1.77
CA SER A 142 19.65 2.93 0.96
C SER A 142 21.03 2.32 1.19
N LYS A 143 22.07 3.15 1.31
CA LYS A 143 23.43 2.69 1.59
C LYS A 143 23.54 2.10 3.00
N GLU A 144 22.97 2.76 4.00
CA GLU A 144 22.94 2.26 5.38
C GLU A 144 22.17 0.92 5.49
N ALA A 145 21.12 0.75 4.71
CA ALA A 145 20.35 -0.51 4.64
C ALA A 145 21.05 -1.61 3.81
N GLY A 146 22.22 -1.33 3.22
CA GLY A 146 22.95 -2.28 2.37
C GLY A 146 22.33 -2.52 1.00
N GLY A 147 21.46 -1.63 0.52
CA GLY A 147 20.80 -1.76 -0.77
C GLY A 147 19.45 -1.02 -0.84
N VAL A 148 19.02 -0.70 -2.06
CA VAL A 148 17.70 -0.06 -2.30
C VAL A 148 16.55 -1.02 -2.05
N GLU A 149 16.80 -2.31 -2.18
CA GLU A 149 15.87 -3.40 -1.91
C GLU A 149 15.58 -3.57 -0.42
N ASN A 150 16.49 -3.13 0.45
CA ASN A 150 16.43 -3.31 1.90
C ASN A 150 15.87 -2.08 2.64
N VAL A 151 15.83 -0.90 1.98
CA VAL A 151 15.40 0.34 2.62
C VAL A 151 13.88 0.39 2.90
N GLY A 152 13.10 -0.45 2.20
CA GLY A 152 11.66 -0.60 2.44
C GLY A 152 10.76 0.49 1.84
N PHE A 153 11.30 1.41 1.04
CA PHE A 153 10.54 2.41 0.29
C PHE A 153 11.33 2.89 -0.94
N THR A 154 10.70 3.64 -1.84
CA THR A 154 11.37 4.18 -3.04
C THR A 154 11.73 5.64 -2.88
N ALA A 155 12.65 6.14 -3.71
CA ALA A 155 12.95 7.58 -3.78
C ALA A 155 11.68 8.43 -3.95
N ARG A 156 10.71 7.96 -4.75
CA ARG A 156 9.43 8.65 -4.96
C ARG A 156 8.60 8.75 -3.68
N ASP A 157 8.63 7.74 -2.82
CA ASP A 157 7.92 7.78 -1.53
C ASP A 157 8.55 8.83 -0.62
N ALA A 158 9.88 8.93 -0.59
CA ALA A 158 10.59 9.97 0.16
C ALA A 158 10.23 11.38 -0.35
N TYR A 159 10.15 11.57 -1.67
CA TYR A 159 9.69 12.83 -2.27
C TYR A 159 8.25 13.18 -1.86
N ASN A 160 7.33 12.21 -1.97
CA ASN A 160 5.94 12.42 -1.57
C ASN A 160 5.82 12.76 -0.07
N PHE A 161 6.64 12.13 0.77
CA PHE A 161 6.68 12.41 2.21
C PHE A 161 7.11 13.86 2.48
N VAL A 162 8.25 14.31 1.93
CA VAL A 162 8.73 15.68 2.10
C VAL A 162 7.71 16.70 1.58
N GLN A 163 7.10 16.43 0.41
CA GLN A 163 6.07 17.29 -0.15
C GLN A 163 4.84 17.38 0.77
N SER A 164 4.40 16.26 1.34
CA SER A 164 3.27 16.26 2.27
C SER A 164 3.55 17.06 3.55
N GLN A 165 4.79 17.05 4.05
CA GLN A 165 5.18 17.87 5.20
C GLN A 165 5.16 19.36 4.86
N ARG A 166 5.66 19.75 3.69
CA ARG A 166 5.65 21.14 3.24
C ARG A 166 4.24 21.72 3.15
N LEU A 167 3.31 20.95 2.59
CA LEU A 167 1.91 21.36 2.48
C LEU A 167 1.27 21.60 3.85
N LYS A 168 1.51 20.71 4.81
CA LYS A 168 1.01 20.88 6.20
C LYS A 168 1.60 22.10 6.90
N SER A 169 2.84 22.47 6.59
CA SER A 169 3.46 23.67 7.16
C SER A 169 2.92 24.97 6.57
N ILE A 170 2.43 24.95 5.33
CA ILE A 170 1.75 26.09 4.69
C ILE A 170 0.36 26.27 5.31
N GLU A 171 -0.41 25.19 5.43
CA GLU A 171 -1.77 25.22 6.03
C GLU A 171 -1.76 25.71 7.49
N ALA A 172 -0.67 25.52 8.23
CA ALA A 172 -0.53 25.99 9.61
C ALA A 172 -0.07 27.46 9.73
N GLY A 173 0.33 28.11 8.63
CA GLY A 173 0.84 29.48 8.60
C GLY A 173 -0.17 30.55 8.17
N ASP A 174 -1.37 30.14 7.73
CA ASP A 174 -2.44 31.02 7.26
C ASP A 174 -3.45 31.42 8.38
N GLY A 175 -2.99 31.51 9.63
CA GLY A 175 -3.80 31.83 10.82
C GLY A 175 -3.41 33.12 11.52
#